data_AF-A0A2S4XUY4-F1
#
_entry.id   AF-A0A2S4XUY4-F1
#
_cell.length_a   1.000
_cell.length_b   1.000
_cell.length_c   1.000
_cell.angle_alpha   90.00
_cell.angle_beta   90.00
_cell.angle_gamma   90.00
#
_symmetry.space_group_name_H-M   'P 1'
#
loop_
_entity.id
_entity.type
_entity.pdbx_description
1 polymer ?
#
loop_
_entity_poly.entity_id
_entity_poly.type
_entity_poly.pdbx_seq_one_letter_code
_entity_poly.pdbx_strand_id
1 'polypeptide(L)'
;MTTYADIPKPIRSGIVIVDPERGTPQRIIVLQFNPDTLERSVSPQAAGGEGGGGGGDSGGDRNEALRLKGPAQETWKFTAEIDATDQLDVAAPDGIHPQLAVLEMLVQPTTAQLRAASKLSKKGTIEISPIEMPLTLFTWGSKRVMPVRLTELSVNESAFDVNLNPIRASLSIGMKILTVSDLPAGHRGAELYLAHLAQKEQLARRARAGSLAQLGLGGGI
;
A
#
# COMPACT_ATOMS: atom_id res chain seq x y z
N MET A 1 27.36 32.15 14.64
CA MET A 1 26.52 30.94 14.76
C MET A 1 25.33 31.10 13.85
N THR A 2 25.33 30.45 12.69
CA THR A 2 24.15 30.41 11.80
C THR A 2 23.14 29.45 12.39
N THR A 3 22.03 29.96 12.90
CA THR A 3 20.92 29.18 13.43
C THR A 3 20.26 28.41 12.29
N TYR A 4 20.41 27.08 12.30
CA TYR A 4 19.82 26.12 11.36
C TYR A 4 18.28 25.97 11.51
N ALA A 5 17.62 26.96 12.11
CA ALA A 5 16.28 26.85 12.69
C ALA A 5 15.13 26.91 11.66
N ASP A 6 15.39 27.39 10.44
CA ASP A 6 14.35 27.66 9.43
C ASP A 6 14.30 26.65 8.28
N ILE A 7 14.94 25.48 8.41
CA ILE A 7 14.78 24.44 7.39
C ILE A 7 13.39 23.80 7.52
N PRO A 8 12.54 23.86 6.48
CA PRO A 8 11.24 23.21 6.51
C PRO A 8 11.40 21.72 6.81
N LYS A 9 10.74 21.23 7.86
CA LYS A 9 10.75 19.79 8.15
C LYS A 9 10.11 19.05 6.98
N PRO A 10 10.76 18.02 6.43
CA PRO A 10 10.21 17.28 5.31
C PRO A 10 8.91 16.59 5.71
N ILE A 11 7.91 16.61 4.83
CA ILE A 11 6.71 15.79 4.98
C ILE A 11 7.15 14.33 4.90
N ARG A 12 6.69 13.51 5.85
CA ARG A 12 7.05 12.09 5.92
C ARG A 12 5.99 11.20 5.29
N SER A 13 6.44 10.13 4.65
CA SER A 13 5.59 9.03 4.21
C SER A 13 5.18 8.16 5.40
N GLY A 14 4.07 7.45 5.27
CA GLY A 14 3.52 6.70 6.38
C GLY A 14 2.39 5.75 6.01
N ILE A 15 2.02 4.95 7.00
CA ILE A 15 0.95 3.97 6.95
C ILE A 15 -0.09 4.35 8.00
N VAL A 16 -1.36 4.40 7.61
CA VAL A 16 -2.48 4.70 8.52
C VAL A 16 -3.41 3.50 8.56
N ILE A 17 -3.63 2.95 9.75
CA ILE A 17 -4.63 1.92 10.00
C ILE A 17 -5.95 2.63 10.26
N VAL A 18 -6.98 2.23 9.54
CA VAL A 18 -8.31 2.86 9.56
C VAL A 18 -9.35 1.80 9.91
N ASP A 19 -10.31 2.19 10.73
CA ASP A 19 -11.53 1.40 10.95
C ASP A 19 -12.31 1.26 9.63
N PRO A 20 -12.54 0.05 9.11
CA PRO A 20 -13.20 -0.13 7.81
C PRO A 20 -14.67 0.33 7.81
N GLU A 21 -15.36 0.28 8.95
CA GLU A 21 -16.76 0.70 9.07
C GLU A 21 -16.88 2.20 9.30
N ARG A 22 -16.05 2.76 10.20
CA ARG A 22 -16.13 4.16 10.65
C ARG A 22 -15.23 5.11 9.87
N GLY A 23 -14.25 4.60 9.14
CA GLY A 23 -13.27 5.40 8.42
C GLY A 23 -12.36 6.23 9.33
N THR A 24 -12.34 5.94 10.63
CA THR A 24 -11.55 6.68 11.62
C THR A 24 -10.13 6.11 11.72
N PRO A 25 -9.08 6.94 11.70
CA PRO A 25 -7.72 6.47 11.96
C PRO A 25 -7.61 5.83 13.35
N GLN A 26 -7.14 4.59 13.40
CA GLN A 26 -6.87 3.85 14.63
C GLN A 26 -5.39 3.94 15.03
N ARG A 27 -4.48 3.98 14.05
CA ARG A 27 -3.05 4.08 14.27
C ARG A 27 -2.36 4.75 13.09
N ILE A 28 -1.35 5.58 13.37
CA ILE A 28 -0.52 6.24 12.38
C ILE A 28 0.92 5.76 12.59
N ILE A 29 1.52 5.22 11.54
CA ILE A 29 2.91 4.75 11.51
C ILE A 29 3.65 5.67 10.55
N VAL A 30 4.51 6.52 11.07
CA VAL A 30 5.32 7.44 10.27
C VAL A 30 6.66 6.78 10.01
N LEU A 31 7.11 6.73 8.75
CA LEU A 31 8.44 6.22 8.44
C LEU A 31 9.50 7.16 9.05
N GLN A 32 10.56 6.58 9.62
CA GLN A 32 11.63 7.37 10.22
C GLN A 32 12.34 8.20 9.15
N PHE A 33 12.71 7.54 8.05
CA PHE A 33 13.28 8.13 6.85
C PHE A 33 12.32 7.95 5.67
N ASN A 34 12.27 8.96 4.81
CA ASN A 34 11.53 8.83 3.55
C ASN A 34 12.31 7.91 2.62
N PRO A 35 11.67 6.93 1.97
CA PRO A 35 12.36 6.08 1.00
C PRO A 35 12.90 6.90 -0.16
N ASP A 36 14.12 6.60 -0.59
CA ASP A 36 14.75 7.24 -1.75
C ASP A 36 14.11 6.81 -3.07
N THR A 37 13.64 5.56 -3.12
CA THR A 37 13.03 4.95 -4.30
C THR A 37 11.64 4.43 -4.01
N LEU A 38 10.78 4.52 -5.03
CA LEU A 38 9.45 3.95 -5.02
C LEU A 38 9.20 3.30 -6.39
N GLU A 39 9.12 1.98 -6.39
CA GLU A 39 8.81 1.19 -7.57
C GLU A 39 7.31 1.00 -7.70
N ARG A 40 6.78 1.15 -8.92
CA ARG A 40 5.35 1.03 -9.20
C ARG A 40 5.15 0.22 -10.47
N SER A 41 4.31 -0.80 -10.38
CA SER A 41 3.79 -1.54 -11.52
C SER A 41 2.30 -1.26 -11.67
N VAL A 42 1.85 -1.00 -12.90
CA VAL A 42 0.45 -0.68 -13.22
C VAL A 42 0.03 -1.54 -14.42
N SER A 43 -0.88 -2.47 -14.19
CA SER A 43 -1.33 -3.43 -15.20
C SER A 43 -2.81 -3.21 -15.54
N PRO A 44 -3.16 -2.96 -16.82
CA PRO A 44 -4.56 -2.80 -17.23
C PRO A 44 -5.31 -4.13 -17.14
N GLN A 45 -6.59 -4.07 -16.77
CA GLN A 45 -7.47 -5.24 -16.79
C GLN A 45 -8.23 -5.28 -18.13
N ALA A 46 -7.66 -5.89 -19.17
CA ALA A 46 -8.28 -5.96 -20.48
C ALA A 46 -9.48 -6.93 -20.51
N ALA A 47 -10.56 -6.56 -21.19
CA ALA A 47 -11.58 -7.50 -21.61
C ALA A 47 -11.05 -8.24 -22.85
N GLY A 48 -10.85 -9.56 -22.77
CA GLY A 48 -10.44 -10.37 -23.92
C GLY A 48 -9.14 -11.15 -23.80
N GLY A 49 -8.45 -11.17 -22.65
CA GLY A 49 -7.22 -11.96 -22.52
C GLY A 49 -6.76 -12.19 -21.09
N GLU A 50 -7.24 -13.28 -20.47
CA GLU A 50 -6.54 -14.05 -19.43
C GLU A 50 -7.22 -15.43 -19.39
N GLY A 51 -6.46 -16.47 -19.73
CA GLY A 51 -6.94 -17.84 -19.94
C GLY A 51 -7.46 -18.49 -18.66
N GLY A 52 -8.78 -18.55 -18.52
CA GLY A 52 -9.45 -19.32 -17.50
C GLY A 52 -10.83 -19.78 -17.98
N GLY A 53 -10.99 -21.10 -18.12
CA GLY A 53 -12.27 -21.76 -18.28
C GLY A 53 -12.37 -22.55 -19.57
N GLY A 54 -12.40 -23.87 -19.44
CA GLY A 54 -12.58 -24.77 -20.58
C GLY A 54 -13.87 -24.54 -21.37
N GLY A 55 -13.84 -25.09 -22.58
CA GLY A 55 -15.00 -25.56 -23.34
C GLY A 55 -16.09 -24.54 -23.64
N GLY A 56 -16.01 -23.91 -24.80
CA GLY A 56 -17.16 -23.19 -25.36
C GLY A 56 -16.77 -22.24 -26.49
N ASP A 57 -16.64 -22.79 -27.69
CA ASP A 57 -16.57 -22.07 -28.95
C ASP A 57 -17.74 -21.07 -29.08
N SER A 58 -17.43 -19.78 -29.15
CA SER A 58 -18.30 -18.73 -29.67
C SER A 58 -17.46 -17.51 -30.00
N GLY A 59 -17.37 -17.18 -31.31
CA GLY A 59 -16.51 -16.16 -31.88
C GLY A 59 -16.62 -14.77 -31.23
N GLY A 60 -15.65 -14.44 -30.39
CA GLY A 60 -15.50 -13.12 -29.77
C GLY A 60 -14.93 -12.09 -30.74
N ASP A 61 -15.62 -10.95 -30.84
CA ASP A 61 -15.29 -9.79 -31.66
C ASP A 61 -13.81 -9.36 -31.55
N ARG A 62 -13.20 -9.06 -32.70
CA ARG A 62 -11.84 -8.51 -32.83
C ARG A 62 -11.66 -7.08 -32.24
N ASN A 63 -12.62 -6.59 -31.46
CA ASN A 63 -12.70 -5.20 -30.96
C ASN A 63 -12.62 -5.06 -29.43
N GLU A 64 -12.18 -6.10 -28.71
CA GLU A 64 -12.06 -6.05 -27.24
C GLU A 64 -10.72 -5.48 -26.73
N ALA A 65 -9.72 -5.30 -27.60
CA ALA A 65 -8.35 -4.94 -27.23
C ALA A 65 -8.20 -3.63 -26.42
N LEU A 66 -9.15 -2.70 -26.53
CA LEU A 66 -9.14 -1.42 -25.80
C LEU A 66 -10.15 -1.36 -24.65
N ARG A 67 -10.94 -2.41 -24.43
CA ARG A 67 -11.95 -2.44 -23.37
C ARG A 67 -11.31 -2.84 -22.05
N LEU A 68 -11.64 -2.11 -20.98
CA LEU A 68 -11.20 -2.42 -19.62
C LEU A 68 -12.35 -3.06 -18.84
N LYS A 69 -12.06 -4.11 -18.07
CA LYS A 69 -12.99 -4.75 -17.12
C LYS A 69 -13.11 -4.02 -15.79
N GLY A 70 -12.15 -3.15 -15.48
CA GLY A 70 -12.08 -2.43 -14.22
C GLY A 70 -10.86 -1.51 -14.16
N PRO A 71 -10.63 -0.86 -13.01
CA PRO A 71 -9.44 -0.06 -12.80
C PRO A 71 -8.17 -0.91 -12.90
N ALA A 72 -7.04 -0.28 -13.28
CA ALA A 72 -5.76 -0.99 -13.38
C ALA A 72 -5.32 -1.55 -12.01
N GLN A 73 -4.71 -2.73 -12.03
CA GLN A 73 -4.06 -3.29 -10.85
C GLN A 73 -2.73 -2.57 -10.62
N GLU A 74 -2.53 -2.02 -9.43
CA GLU A 74 -1.30 -1.32 -9.07
C GLU A 74 -0.59 -2.02 -7.91
N THR A 75 0.71 -2.28 -8.08
CA THR A 75 1.61 -2.82 -7.04
C THR A 75 2.76 -1.87 -6.83
N TRP A 76 3.04 -1.54 -5.57
CA TRP A 76 4.08 -0.58 -5.17
C TRP A 76 5.08 -1.28 -4.24
N LYS A 77 6.36 -0.94 -4.38
CA LYS A 77 7.44 -1.47 -3.53
C LYS A 77 8.41 -0.35 -3.17
N PHE A 78 8.86 -0.31 -1.93
CA PHE A 78 9.92 0.57 -1.48
C PHE A 78 10.71 -0.06 -0.34
N THR A 79 11.88 0.51 -0.08
CA THR A 79 12.73 0.17 1.06
C THR A 79 12.68 1.27 2.09
N ALA A 80 12.37 0.94 3.34
CA ALA A 80 12.44 1.87 4.47
C ALA A 80 13.52 1.45 5.45
N GLU A 81 14.08 2.42 6.16
CA GLU A 81 15.09 2.18 7.18
C GLU A 81 14.59 2.67 8.54
N ILE A 82 14.98 1.94 9.58
CA ILE A 82 14.75 2.30 10.98
C ILE A 82 16.09 2.20 11.70
N ASP A 83 16.43 3.22 12.48
CA ASP A 83 17.67 3.31 13.23
C ASP A 83 17.44 3.99 14.60
N ALA A 84 17.66 3.26 15.69
CA ALA A 84 17.54 3.79 17.05
C ALA A 84 18.66 4.79 17.41
N THR A 85 19.80 4.78 16.72
CA THR A 85 20.91 5.72 16.98
C THR A 85 20.60 7.16 16.58
N ASP A 86 19.59 7.38 15.74
CA ASP A 86 19.11 8.73 15.39
C ASP A 86 18.11 9.28 16.44
N GLN A 87 17.74 8.46 17.43
CA GLN A 87 16.83 8.79 18.53
C GLN A 87 17.55 8.75 19.89
N LEU A 88 18.83 9.12 19.93
CA LEU A 88 19.69 9.09 21.13
C LEU A 88 19.08 9.74 22.38
N ASP A 89 18.20 10.72 22.21
CA ASP A 89 17.55 11.44 23.31
C ASP A 89 16.37 10.67 23.94
N VAL A 90 15.95 9.55 23.37
CA VAL A 90 14.83 8.72 23.84
C VAL A 90 15.34 7.36 24.27
N ALA A 91 15.09 7.01 25.54
CA ALA A 91 15.45 5.68 26.05
C ALA A 91 14.71 4.59 25.26
N ALA A 92 15.47 3.73 24.57
CA ALA A 92 14.97 2.62 23.76
C ALA A 92 15.49 1.28 24.35
N PRO A 93 14.92 0.80 25.47
CA PRO A 93 15.39 -0.42 26.14
C PRO A 93 15.22 -1.69 25.29
N ASP A 94 14.26 -1.67 24.36
CA ASP A 94 13.97 -2.77 23.43
C ASP A 94 14.47 -2.48 22.01
N GLY A 95 15.38 -1.51 21.85
CA GLY A 95 15.87 -1.06 20.54
C GLY A 95 14.74 -0.62 19.61
N ILE A 96 14.76 -1.09 18.36
CA ILE A 96 13.71 -0.83 17.35
C ILE A 96 12.65 -1.94 17.28
N HIS A 97 12.70 -2.92 18.18
CA HIS A 97 11.83 -4.09 18.11
C HIS A 97 10.33 -3.74 18.19
N PRO A 98 9.86 -2.80 19.05
CA PRO A 98 8.46 -2.39 19.06
C PRO A 98 7.98 -1.80 17.72
N GLN A 99 8.84 -1.06 17.01
CA GLN A 99 8.51 -0.47 15.71
C GLN A 99 8.34 -1.55 14.64
N LEU A 100 9.17 -2.59 14.67
CA LEU A 100 9.06 -3.75 13.79
C LEU A 100 7.77 -4.54 14.07
N ALA A 101 7.49 -4.83 15.34
CA ALA A 101 6.27 -5.55 15.74
C ALA A 101 4.98 -4.83 15.27
N VAL A 102 4.96 -3.49 15.29
CA VAL A 102 3.81 -2.72 14.78
C VAL A 102 3.59 -2.93 13.28
N LEU A 103 4.65 -3.06 12.49
CA LEU A 103 4.56 -3.35 11.05
C LEU A 103 4.16 -4.81 10.79
N GLU A 104 4.69 -5.75 11.58
CA GLU A 104 4.32 -7.17 11.49
C GLU A 104 2.84 -7.41 11.79
N MET A 105 2.28 -6.66 12.75
CA MET A 105 0.85 -6.72 13.07
C MET A 105 -0.06 -6.22 11.93
N LEU A 106 0.47 -5.60 10.88
CA LEU A 106 -0.31 -5.25 9.68
C LEU A 106 -0.61 -6.47 8.80
N VAL A 107 0.20 -7.52 8.88
CA VAL A 107 0.10 -8.73 8.05
C VAL A 107 -0.30 -9.97 8.85
N GLN A 108 -0.57 -9.81 10.15
CA GLN A 108 -0.94 -10.91 11.03
C GLN A 108 -2.25 -10.65 11.78
N PRO A 109 -3.11 -11.67 11.94
CA PRO A 109 -4.28 -11.56 12.79
C PRO A 109 -3.88 -11.49 14.27
N THR A 110 -4.69 -10.79 15.06
CA THR A 110 -4.49 -10.72 16.50
C THR A 110 -4.75 -12.06 17.18
N THR A 111 -4.12 -12.29 18.34
CA THR A 111 -4.37 -13.48 19.15
C THR A 111 -5.84 -13.62 19.56
N ALA A 112 -6.54 -12.51 19.78
CA ALA A 112 -7.96 -12.48 20.08
C ALA A 112 -8.80 -13.03 18.90
N GLN A 113 -8.51 -12.59 17.67
CA GLN A 113 -9.17 -13.09 16.46
C GLN A 113 -8.90 -14.58 16.25
N LEU A 114 -7.65 -15.03 16.40
CA LEU A 114 -7.29 -16.45 16.28
C LEU A 114 -8.00 -17.33 17.33
N ARG A 115 -8.08 -16.87 18.58
CA ARG A 115 -8.80 -17.57 19.66
C ARG A 115 -10.31 -17.60 19.41
N ALA A 116 -10.88 -16.52 18.87
CA ALA A 116 -12.30 -16.47 18.52
C ALA A 116 -12.64 -17.45 17.37
N ALA A 117 -11.84 -17.45 16.31
CA ALA A 117 -11.96 -18.39 15.20
C ALA A 117 -11.84 -19.85 15.68
N SER A 118 -10.88 -20.13 16.57
CA SER A 118 -10.69 -21.46 17.17
C SER A 118 -11.91 -21.92 18.00
N LYS A 119 -12.55 -20.99 18.73
CA LYS A 119 -13.77 -21.29 19.49
C LYS A 119 -14.97 -21.59 18.59
N LEU A 120 -15.12 -20.84 17.48
CA LEU A 120 -16.19 -21.05 16.50
C LEU A 120 -16.04 -22.40 15.77
N SER A 121 -14.81 -22.75 15.40
CA SER A 121 -14.48 -24.05 14.80
C SER A 121 -14.84 -25.22 15.74
N LYS A 122 -14.47 -25.13 17.03
CA LYS A 122 -14.83 -26.15 18.03
C LYS A 122 -16.33 -26.32 18.26
N LYS A 123 -17.14 -25.31 17.93
CA LYS A 123 -18.60 -25.34 18.03
C LYS A 123 -19.29 -25.94 16.79
N GLY A 124 -18.53 -26.44 15.81
CA GLY A 124 -19.09 -27.06 14.60
C GLY A 124 -19.70 -26.05 13.63
N THR A 125 -19.26 -24.79 13.65
CA THR A 125 -19.70 -23.79 12.67
C THR A 125 -19.14 -24.18 11.30
N ILE A 126 -20.02 -24.46 10.34
CA ILE A 126 -19.66 -24.99 9.00
C ILE A 126 -18.98 -23.93 8.13
N GLU A 127 -19.17 -22.64 8.44
CA GLU A 127 -18.58 -21.52 7.69
C GLU A 127 -17.78 -20.61 8.63
N ILE A 128 -16.46 -20.66 8.51
CA ILE A 128 -15.55 -19.74 9.21
C ILE A 128 -15.28 -18.59 8.23
N SER A 129 -15.89 -17.43 8.49
CA SER A 129 -15.57 -16.22 7.74
C SER A 129 -14.07 -15.94 7.85
N PRO A 130 -13.39 -15.57 6.74
CA PRO A 130 -12.02 -15.09 6.81
C PRO A 130 -11.88 -13.95 7.81
N ILE A 131 -10.75 -13.91 8.51
CA ILE A 131 -10.42 -12.79 9.40
C ILE A 131 -10.18 -11.57 8.52
N GLU A 132 -11.02 -10.55 8.67
CA GLU A 132 -10.85 -9.28 7.98
C GLU A 132 -9.64 -8.54 8.56
N MET A 133 -8.68 -8.22 7.69
CA MET A 133 -7.53 -7.40 8.06
C MET A 133 -7.95 -5.93 8.13
N PRO A 134 -7.31 -5.11 8.99
CA PRO A 134 -7.67 -3.72 9.10
C PRO A 134 -7.39 -2.97 7.79
N LEU A 135 -8.27 -2.01 7.44
CA LEU A 135 -8.09 -1.18 6.26
C LEU A 135 -6.84 -0.32 6.42
N THR A 136 -5.87 -0.53 5.54
CA THR A 136 -4.58 0.16 5.59
C THR A 136 -4.51 1.21 4.49
N LEU A 137 -4.10 2.43 4.85
CA LEU A 137 -3.82 3.51 3.90
C LEU A 137 -2.32 3.76 3.83
N PHE A 138 -1.81 3.90 2.61
CA PHE A 138 -0.47 4.39 2.37
C PHE A 138 -0.49 5.86 1.97
N THR A 139 0.36 6.66 2.60
CA THR A 139 0.50 8.09 2.30
C THR A 139 1.92 8.38 1.81
N TRP A 140 2.03 8.83 0.57
CA TRP A 140 3.25 9.38 -0.01
C TRP A 140 3.10 10.89 -0.17
N GLY A 141 3.20 11.59 0.95
CA GLY A 141 2.82 13.00 1.07
C GLY A 141 1.33 13.25 0.81
N SER A 142 0.95 14.53 0.66
CA SER A 142 -0.46 14.94 0.61
C SER A 142 -1.18 14.62 -0.71
N LYS A 143 -0.43 14.35 -1.78
CA LYS A 143 -1.00 14.14 -3.13
C LYS A 143 -1.29 12.67 -3.45
N ARG A 144 -0.82 11.75 -2.62
CA ARG A 144 -0.88 10.31 -2.87
C ARG A 144 -1.25 9.60 -1.57
N VAL A 145 -2.56 9.54 -1.32
CA VAL A 145 -3.16 8.74 -0.26
C VAL A 145 -3.97 7.66 -0.96
N MET A 146 -3.77 6.39 -0.61
CA MET A 146 -4.48 5.28 -1.24
C MET A 146 -4.71 4.11 -0.27
N PRO A 147 -5.83 3.39 -0.40
CA PRO A 147 -6.03 2.14 0.31
C PRO A 147 -5.13 1.05 -0.27
N VAL A 148 -4.44 0.32 0.60
CA VAL A 148 -3.49 -0.71 0.22
C VAL A 148 -3.67 -1.96 1.05
N ARG A 149 -3.25 -3.09 0.49
CA ARG A 149 -3.01 -4.34 1.20
C ARG A 149 -1.53 -4.65 1.07
N LEU A 150 -0.86 -4.87 2.20
CA LEU A 150 0.53 -5.33 2.19
C LEU A 150 0.57 -6.73 1.54
N THR A 151 1.50 -6.90 0.60
CA THR A 151 1.73 -8.17 -0.11
C THR A 151 3.06 -8.81 0.28
N GLU A 152 4.02 -7.99 0.72
CA GLU A 152 5.37 -8.43 1.10
C GLU A 152 5.86 -7.54 2.24
N LEU A 153 6.44 -8.15 3.27
CA LEU A 153 7.23 -7.47 4.30
C LEU A 153 8.47 -8.32 4.55
N SER A 154 9.64 -7.78 4.20
CA SER A 154 10.94 -8.40 4.49
C SER A 154 11.72 -7.49 5.40
N VAL A 155 12.25 -8.05 6.49
CA VAL A 155 12.96 -7.34 7.56
C VAL A 155 14.39 -7.86 7.61
N ASN A 156 15.37 -6.96 7.47
CA ASN A 156 16.78 -7.25 7.66
C ASN A 156 17.29 -6.46 8.87
N GLU A 157 17.46 -7.16 9.99
CA GLU A 157 17.92 -6.59 11.26
C GLU A 157 19.46 -6.62 11.35
N SER A 158 20.02 -5.54 11.87
CA SER A 158 21.47 -5.37 12.00
C SER A 158 21.80 -4.47 13.18
N ALA A 159 23.03 -4.65 13.71
CA ALA A 159 23.51 -4.02 14.93
C ALA A 159 22.62 -4.32 16.14
N PHE A 160 23.16 -5.00 17.15
CA PHE A 160 22.41 -5.45 18.30
C PHE A 160 23.03 -4.92 19.59
N ASP A 161 22.20 -4.66 20.59
CA ASP A 161 22.66 -4.36 21.95
C ASP A 161 23.08 -5.65 22.71
N VAL A 162 23.45 -5.50 23.99
CA VAL A 162 23.85 -6.61 24.85
C VAL A 162 22.75 -7.66 25.09
N ASN A 163 21.49 -7.28 24.89
CA ASN A 163 20.32 -8.14 25.05
C ASN A 163 19.80 -8.66 23.70
N LEU A 164 20.55 -8.47 22.61
CA LEU A 164 20.17 -8.82 21.23
C LEU A 164 18.95 -8.04 20.70
N ASN A 165 18.68 -6.86 21.22
CA ASN A 165 17.69 -5.97 20.63
C ASN A 165 18.26 -5.33 19.36
N PRO A 166 17.55 -5.35 18.23
CA PRO A 166 18.00 -4.70 17.02
C PRO A 166 18.05 -3.19 17.21
N ILE A 167 19.10 -2.57 16.70
CA ILE A 167 19.33 -1.12 16.70
C ILE A 167 18.99 -0.55 15.33
N ARG A 168 19.21 -1.31 14.24
CA ARG A 168 18.92 -0.90 12.87
C ARG A 168 18.19 -1.99 12.09
N ALA A 169 17.27 -1.61 11.21
CA ALA A 169 16.66 -2.51 10.25
C ALA A 169 16.46 -1.86 8.88
N SER A 170 16.60 -2.66 7.83
CA SER A 170 16.15 -2.35 6.48
C SER A 170 14.90 -3.16 6.15
N LEU A 171 13.85 -2.49 5.69
CA LEU A 171 12.52 -3.03 5.46
C LEU A 171 12.17 -2.95 3.99
N SER A 172 11.93 -4.08 3.33
CA SER A 172 11.32 -4.08 1.99
C SER A 172 9.83 -4.29 2.12
N ILE A 173 9.04 -3.30 1.73
CA ILE A 173 7.57 -3.32 1.85
C ILE A 173 6.97 -3.33 0.45
N GLY A 174 6.24 -4.39 0.13
CA GLY A 174 5.43 -4.52 -1.07
C GLY A 174 3.95 -4.39 -0.74
N MET A 175 3.20 -3.68 -1.57
CA MET A 175 1.78 -3.46 -1.39
C MET A 175 1.00 -3.43 -2.70
N LYS A 176 -0.22 -3.95 -2.68
CA LYS A 176 -1.20 -3.82 -3.75
C LYS A 176 -2.19 -2.71 -3.38
N ILE A 177 -2.45 -1.78 -4.30
CA ILE A 177 -3.52 -0.80 -4.13
C ILE A 177 -4.86 -1.53 -4.24
N LEU A 178 -5.75 -1.28 -3.28
CA LEU A 178 -7.12 -1.80 -3.30
C LEU A 178 -7.99 -0.90 -4.16
N THR A 179 -8.67 -1.48 -5.14
CA THR A 179 -9.58 -0.79 -6.05
C THR A 179 -11.04 -1.04 -5.67
N VAL A 180 -11.97 -0.39 -6.37
CA VAL A 180 -13.41 -0.69 -6.23
C VAL A 180 -13.76 -2.14 -6.58
N SER A 181 -12.92 -2.83 -7.36
CA SER A 181 -13.13 -4.23 -7.74
C SER A 181 -12.62 -5.23 -6.70
N ASP A 182 -11.76 -4.79 -5.77
CA ASP A 182 -11.17 -5.65 -4.73
C ASP A 182 -11.96 -5.65 -3.42
N LEU A 183 -12.94 -4.75 -3.27
CA LEU A 183 -13.64 -4.47 -2.03
C LEU A 183 -15.15 -4.74 -2.17
N PRO A 184 -15.82 -5.21 -1.10
CA PRO A 184 -17.28 -5.35 -1.10
C PRO A 184 -17.99 -4.02 -1.39
N ALA A 185 -19.19 -4.11 -1.98
CA ALA A 185 -20.01 -2.93 -2.22
C ALA A 185 -20.32 -2.19 -0.90
N GLY A 186 -20.18 -0.85 -0.91
CA GLY A 186 -20.38 -0.02 0.28
C GLY A 186 -19.19 0.04 1.25
N HIS A 187 -18.09 -0.65 0.96
CA HIS A 187 -16.89 -0.58 1.79
C HIS A 187 -16.15 0.76 1.60
N ARG A 188 -15.81 1.46 2.70
CA ARG A 188 -15.17 2.80 2.66
C ARG A 188 -13.85 2.85 1.92
N GLY A 189 -13.11 1.74 1.88
CA GLY A 189 -11.89 1.64 1.07
C GLY A 189 -12.14 1.94 -0.42
N ALA A 190 -13.33 1.63 -0.95
CA ALA A 190 -13.67 1.93 -2.34
C ALA A 190 -13.78 3.45 -2.58
N GLU A 191 -14.38 4.19 -1.62
CA GLU A 191 -14.46 5.65 -1.67
C GLU A 191 -13.06 6.30 -1.60
N LEU A 192 -12.18 5.77 -0.74
CA LEU A 192 -10.81 6.24 -0.61
C LEU A 192 -10.01 6.00 -1.90
N TYR A 193 -10.26 4.89 -2.59
CA TYR A 193 -9.69 4.65 -3.92
C TYR A 193 -10.23 5.62 -4.98
N LEU A 194 -11.54 5.90 -5.00
CA LEU A 194 -12.12 6.86 -5.94
C LEU A 194 -11.57 8.27 -5.72
N ALA A 195 -11.37 8.68 -4.47
CA ALA A 195 -10.71 9.95 -4.15
C ALA A 195 -9.26 9.99 -4.66
N HIS A 196 -8.51 8.90 -4.49
CA HIS A 196 -7.16 8.75 -5.04
C HIS A 196 -7.16 8.89 -6.58
N LEU A 197 -8.09 8.19 -7.25
CA LEU A 197 -8.21 8.21 -8.71
C LEU A 197 -8.56 9.61 -9.21
N ALA A 198 -9.53 10.29 -8.59
CA ALA A 198 -9.89 11.67 -8.92
C ALA A 198 -8.69 12.62 -8.78
N GLN A 199 -7.88 12.47 -7.73
CA GLN A 199 -6.66 13.24 -7.56
C GLN A 199 -5.62 12.95 -8.67
N LYS A 200 -5.50 11.70 -9.09
CA LYS A 200 -4.63 11.29 -10.23
C LYS A 200 -5.12 11.92 -11.54
N GLU A 201 -6.43 11.99 -11.78
CA GLU A 201 -7.01 12.68 -12.94
C GLU A 201 -6.71 14.18 -12.93
N GLN A 202 -6.84 14.85 -11.78
CA GLN A 202 -6.50 16.27 -11.67
C GLN A 202 -5.01 16.53 -11.98
N LEU A 203 -4.12 15.64 -11.54
CA LEU A 203 -2.70 15.73 -11.88
C LEU A 203 -2.46 15.50 -13.37
N ALA A 204 -3.14 14.53 -13.99
CA ALA A 204 -3.04 14.27 -15.41
C ALA A 204 -3.45 15.49 -16.26
N ARG A 205 -4.53 16.19 -15.88
CA ARG A 205 -4.98 17.43 -16.55
C ARG A 205 -3.96 18.56 -16.51
N ARG A 206 -3.07 18.55 -15.51
CA ARG A 206 -2.01 19.56 -15.36
C ARG A 206 -0.74 19.23 -16.14
N ALA A 207 -0.63 18.01 -16.69
CA ALA A 207 0.51 17.64 -17.51
C ALA A 207 0.50 18.43 -18.82
N ARG A 208 1.67 18.88 -19.26
CA ARG A 208 1.81 19.56 -20.55
C ARG A 208 1.56 18.54 -21.67
N ALA A 209 0.74 18.90 -22.64
CA ALA A 209 0.52 18.08 -23.83
C ALA A 209 1.79 18.03 -24.70
N GLY A 210 2.06 16.88 -25.30
CA GLY A 210 3.05 16.75 -26.36
C GLY A 210 2.52 17.28 -27.69
N SER A 211 3.40 17.42 -28.69
CA SER A 211 3.03 17.78 -30.05
C SER A 211 3.40 16.70 -31.06
N LEU A 212 2.69 16.60 -32.19
CA LEU A 212 3.02 15.67 -33.28
C LEU A 212 4.44 15.91 -33.82
N ALA A 213 4.88 17.16 -33.87
CA ALA A 213 6.24 17.51 -34.27
C ALA A 213 7.31 16.91 -33.34
N GLN A 214 7.05 16.86 -32.02
CA GLN A 214 7.94 16.18 -31.07
C GLN A 214 8.02 14.66 -31.31
N LEU A 215 6.98 14.08 -31.92
CA LEU A 215 6.95 12.69 -32.36
C LEU A 215 7.55 12.49 -33.76
N GLY A 216 8.08 13.55 -34.40
CA GLY A 216 8.58 13.52 -35.78
C GLY A 216 7.48 13.39 -36.84
N LEU A 217 6.20 13.54 -36.45
CA LEU A 217 5.04 13.45 -37.34
C LEU A 217 4.71 14.85 -37.89
N GLY A 218 5.47 15.30 -38.89
CA GLY A 218 5.29 16.60 -39.53
C GLY A 218 5.02 16.47 -41.04
N GLY A 219 3.79 16.79 -41.46
CA GLY A 219 3.44 17.02 -42.87
C GLY A 219 2.83 15.81 -43.60
N GLY A 220 1.61 15.40 -43.21
CA GLY A 220 0.82 14.45 -43.99
C GLY A 220 0.02 13.47 -43.14
N ILE A 221 -0.99 13.98 -42.43
CA ILE A 221 -2.23 13.27 -42.12
C ILE A 221 -3.36 14.28 -42.31
#